data_AF-A0A3S1DIG6-F1
#
_entry.id   AF-A0A3S1DIG6-F1
#
_cell.length_a   1.000
_cell.length_b   1.000
_cell.length_c   1.000
_cell.angle_alpha   90.00
_cell.angle_beta   90.00
_cell.angle_gamma   90.00
#
_symmetry.space_group_name_H-M   'P 1'
#
loop_
_entity.id
_entity.type
_entity.pdbx_description
1 polymer ?
#
loop_
_entity_poly.entity_id
_entity_poly.type
_entity_poly.pdbx_seq_one_letter_code
_entity_poly.pdbx_strand_id
1 'polypeptide(L)' 'MTLQDQLYFNNAGLTGDVFIMRRASHAVSAIASVLHDEDTSTYCREGLLEALEIIANDLDERAAFISHEVLMRGGDDDV' A
#
# COMPACT_ATOMS: atom_id res chain seq x y z
N MET A 1 -19.77 0.19 20.66
CA MET A 1 -18.32 0.38 20.45
C MET A 1 -17.94 1.68 21.11
N THR A 2 -16.94 1.69 21.98
CA THR A 2 -16.55 2.94 22.67
C THR A 2 -15.70 3.81 21.75
N LEU A 3 -15.66 5.12 21.99
CA LEU A 3 -14.78 6.06 21.26
C LEU A 3 -13.30 5.61 21.33
N GLN A 4 -12.93 5.01 22.46
CA GLN A 4 -11.60 4.47 22.70
C GLN A 4 -11.30 3.25 21.80
N ASP A 5 -12.27 2.34 21.64
CA ASP A 5 -12.15 1.22 20.70
C ASP A 5 -11.95 1.71 19.26
N GLN A 6 -12.69 2.73 18.83
CA GLN A 6 -12.56 3.31 17.49
C GLN A 6 -11.18 3.90 17.24
N LEU A 7 -10.61 4.63 18.21
CA LEU A 7 -9.26 5.16 18.14
C LEU A 7 -8.19 4.06 18.11
N TYR A 8 -8.38 2.98 18.88
CA TYR A 8 -7.48 1.82 18.84
C TYR A 8 -7.52 1.11 17.49
N PHE A 9 -8.71 0.88 16.92
CA PHE A 9 -8.85 0.28 15.59
C PHE A 9 -8.21 1.14 14.50
N ASN A 10 -8.32 2.48 14.60
CA ASN A 10 -7.68 3.40 13.65
C ASN A 10 -6.17 3.36 13.72
N ASN A 11 -5.61 3.42 14.93
CA ASN A 11 -4.18 3.34 15.11
C ASN A 11 -3.63 1.99 14.66
N ALA A 12 -4.35 0.90 14.88
CA ALA A 12 -3.99 -0.42 14.35
C ALA A 12 -4.02 -0.45 12.81
N GLY A 13 -5.04 0.15 12.19
CA GLY A 13 -5.16 0.31 10.73
C GLY A 13 -3.98 1.09 10.14
N LEU A 14 -3.70 2.28 10.69
CA LEU A 14 -2.60 3.14 10.26
C LEU A 14 -1.23 2.47 10.44
N THR A 15 -1.04 1.74 11.54
CA THR A 15 0.22 1.00 11.78
C THR A 15 0.39 -0.15 10.78
N GLY A 16 -0.70 -0.84 10.44
CA GLY A 16 -0.72 -1.85 9.37
C GLY A 16 -0.34 -1.25 8.02
N ASP A 17 -0.88 -0.07 7.71
CA ASP A 17 -0.63 0.64 6.44
C ASP A 17 0.83 1.04 6.28
N VAL A 18 1.44 1.57 7.34
CA VAL A 18 2.87 1.90 7.36
C VAL A 18 3.73 0.68 7.09
N PHE A 19 3.35 -0.48 7.64
CA PHE A 19 4.10 -1.73 7.42
C PHE A 19 3.97 -2.23 5.97
N ILE A 20 2.76 -2.19 5.41
CA ILE A 20 2.48 -2.57 4.02
C ILE A 20 3.23 -1.65 3.06
N MET A 21 3.13 -0.33 3.25
CA MET A 21 3.84 0.66 2.42
C MET A 21 5.36 0.48 2.48
N ARG A 22 5.93 0.21 3.66
CA ARG A 22 7.37 -0.06 3.80
C ARG A 22 7.78 -1.32 3.05
N ARG A 23 7.00 -2.39 3.15
CA ARG A 23 7.26 -3.64 2.40
C ARG A 23 7.17 -3.44 0.89
N ALA A 24 6.14 -2.74 0.43
CA ALA A 24 5.98 -2.40 -0.98
C ALA A 24 7.15 -1.56 -1.50
N SER A 25 7.57 -0.54 -0.75
CA SER A 25 8.76 0.27 -1.08
C SER A 25 10.03 -0.58 -1.21
N HIS A 26 10.27 -1.50 -0.27
CA HIS A 26 11.42 -2.39 -0.35
C HIS A 26 11.36 -3.33 -1.57
N ALA A 27 10.18 -3.89 -1.86
CA ALA A 27 9.96 -4.76 -3.01
C ALA A 27 10.19 -4.02 -4.33
N VAL A 28 9.61 -2.82 -4.49
CA VAL A 28 9.81 -1.97 -5.67
C VAL A 28 11.29 -1.64 -5.86
N SER A 29 12.00 -1.26 -4.78
CA SER A 29 13.43 -0.96 -4.87
C SER A 29 14.26 -2.18 -5.29
N ALA A 30 13.94 -3.37 -4.77
CA ALA A 30 14.64 -4.60 -5.15
C ALA A 30 14.36 -4.97 -6.61
N ILE A 31 13.10 -4.92 -7.04
CA ILE A 31 12.71 -5.22 -8.42
C ILE A 31 13.36 -4.23 -9.40
N ALA A 32 13.34 -2.93 -9.09
CA ALA A 32 14.00 -1.91 -9.91
C ALA A 32 15.50 -2.20 -10.08
N SER A 33 16.18 -2.64 -9.01
CA SER A 33 17.61 -2.98 -9.08
C SER A 33 17.89 -4.13 -10.04
N VAL A 34 17.01 -5.15 -10.09
CA VAL A 34 17.16 -6.30 -11.00
C VAL A 34 16.78 -5.92 -12.44
N LEU A 35 15.75 -5.09 -12.62
CA LEU A 35 15.37 -4.62 -13.96
C LEU A 35 16.46 -3.78 -14.65
N HIS A 36 17.32 -3.12 -13.86
CA HIS A 36 18.49 -2.41 -14.36
C HIS A 36 19.66 -3.31 -14.77
N ASP A 37 19.62 -4.60 -14.42
CA ASP A 37 20.61 -5.57 -14.85
C ASP A 37 20.35 -5.99 -16.32
N GLU A 38 21.35 -5.77 -17.18
CA GLU A 38 21.30 -6.09 -18.62
C GLU A 38 21.26 -7.61 -18.87
N ASP A 39 21.75 -8.42 -17.93
CA ASP A 39 21.78 -9.88 -18.03
C ASP A 39 20.44 -10.54 -17.63
N THR A 40 19.45 -9.75 -17.19
CA THR A 40 18.14 -10.27 -16.82
C THR A 40 17.38 -10.79 -18.04
N SER A 41 17.03 -12.08 -18.01
CA SER A 41 16.28 -12.72 -19.10
C SER A 41 14.93 -12.05 -19.33
N THR A 42 14.45 -12.07 -20.57
CA THR A 42 13.13 -11.48 -20.95
C THR A 42 11.99 -12.05 -20.09
N TYR A 43 11.99 -13.36 -19.85
CA TYR A 43 10.99 -14.01 -19.00
C TYR A 43 11.02 -13.48 -17.55
N CYS A 44 12.22 -13.28 -16.99
CA CYS A 44 12.37 -12.72 -15.65
C CYS A 44 11.92 -11.25 -15.62
N ARG A 45 12.29 -10.47 -16.64
CA ARG A 45 11.88 -9.08 -16.80
C ARG A 45 10.37 -8.92 -16.85
N GLU A 46 9.67 -9.73 -17.65
CA GLU A 46 8.20 -9.74 -17.72
C GLU A 46 7.57 -10.09 -16.36
N GLY A 47 8.06 -11.14 -15.69
CA GLY A 47 7.57 -11.51 -14.36
C GLY A 47 7.81 -10.43 -13.29
N LEU A 48 8.92 -9.70 -13.36
CA LEU A 48 9.22 -8.58 -12.48
C LEU A 48 8.33 -7.36 -12.74
N LEU A 49 7.99 -7.09 -14.00
CA LEU A 49 7.04 -6.04 -14.37
C LEU A 49 5.63 -6.38 -13.87
N GLU A 50 5.18 -7.63 -14.03
CA GLU A 50 3.91 -8.11 -13.48
C GLU A 50 3.88 -7.97 -11.95
N ALA A 51 4.98 -8.32 -11.27
CA ALA A 51 5.08 -8.15 -9.81
C ALA A 51 4.97 -6.67 -9.39
N LEU A 52 5.52 -5.73 -10.17
CA LEU A 52 5.34 -4.30 -9.92
C LEU A 52 3.90 -3.85 -10.10
N GLU A 53 3.20 -4.37 -11.12
CA GLU A 53 1.79 -4.06 -11.37
C GLU A 53 0.90 -4.54 -10.23
N ILE A 54 1.13 -5.76 -9.72
CA ILE A 54 0.42 -6.29 -8.54
C ILE A 54 0.64 -5.39 -7.32
N ILE A 55 1.89 -4.99 -7.05
CA ILE A 55 2.21 -4.10 -5.93
C ILE A 55 1.52 -2.73 -6.08
N ALA A 56 1.50 -2.19 -7.31
CA ALA A 56 0.85 -0.91 -7.58
C ALA A 56 -0.66 -1.00 -7.34
N ASN A 57 -1.32 -2.05 -7.82
CA ASN A 57 -2.75 -2.27 -7.62
C ASN A 57 -3.11 -2.42 -6.13
N ASP A 58 -2.34 -3.20 -5.36
CA ASP A 58 -2.55 -3.35 -3.92
C ASP A 58 -2.42 -2.00 -3.18
N LEU A 59 -1.46 -1.16 -3.59
CA LEU A 59 -1.28 0.18 -3.00
C LEU A 59 -2.42 1.13 -3.38
N ASP A 60 -2.91 1.08 -4.62
CA ASP A 60 -4.03 1.90 -5.09
C ASP A 60 -5.33 1.51 -4.40
N GLU A 61 -5.62 0.22 -4.24
CA GLU A 61 -6.75 -0.26 -3.45
C GLU A 61 -6.68 0.23 -2.01
N ARG A 62 -5.48 0.19 -1.40
CA ARG A 62 -5.30 0.68 -0.04
C ARG A 62 -5.45 2.19 0.06
N ALA A 63 -4.94 2.95 -0.91
CA ALA A 63 -5.10 4.39 -0.98
C ALA A 63 -6.58 4.78 -1.17
N ALA A 64 -7.34 4.04 -1.98
CA ALA A 64 -8.77 4.23 -2.16
C ALA A 64 -9.54 3.97 -0.85
N PHE A 65 -9.20 2.90 -0.14
CA PHE A 65 -9.77 2.60 1.18
C PHE A 65 -9.51 3.72 2.19
N ILE A 66 -8.25 4.17 2.31
CA ILE A 66 -7.87 5.25 3.23
C ILE A 66 -8.61 6.55 2.86
N SER A 67 -8.65 6.89 1.57
CA SER A 67 -9.35 8.09 1.09
C SER A 67 -10.84 8.05 1.44
N HIS A 68 -11.49 6.89 1.27
CA HIS A 68 -12.88 6.70 1.65
C HIS A 68 -13.10 6.84 3.17
N GLU A 69 -12.27 6.19 3.99
CA GLU A 69 -12.33 6.28 5.45
C GLU A 69 -12.08 7.71 5.98
N VAL A 70 -11.13 8.44 5.39
CA VAL A 70 -10.83 9.84 5.75
C VAL A 70 -12.01 10.75 5.38
N LEU A 71 -12.60 10.57 4.20
CA LEU A 71 -13.75 11.36 3.74
C LEU A 71 -15.02 11.08 4.57
N MET A 72 -15.26 9.83 4.96
CA MET A 72 -16.43 9.46 5.78
C MET A 72 -16.34 9.95 7.22
N ARG A 73 -15.14 10.19 7.75
CA ARG A 73 -14.93 10.70 9.11
C ARG A 73 -14.88 12.22 9.23
N GLY A 74 -14.53 12.92 8.16
CA GLY A 74 -14.59 14.38 8.13
C GLY A 74 -16.01 14.96 8.04
N GLY A 75 -17.04 14.13 7.92
CA GLY A 75 -18.44 14.55 7.79
C GLY A 75 -19.27 14.55 9.08
N ASP A 76 -18.75 13.98 10.18
CA ASP A 76 -19.51 13.85 11.45
C ASP A 76 -19.17 14.93 12.49
N ASP A 77 -18.23 15.84 12.20
CA ASP A 77 -17.83 16.93 13.11
C ASP A 77 -18.58 18.26 12.86
N ASP A 78 -19.54 18.30 11.92
CA ASP A 78 -20.35 19.49 11.57
C ASP A 78 -21.87 19.27 11.78
N VAL A 79 -22.32 18.88 12.99
CA VAL A 79 -23.70 19.13 13.49
C VAL A 79 -23.71 19.39 14.99
#